data_AF-W3TZD1-F1
#
_entry.id   AF-W3TZD1-F1
#
_cell.length_a   1.000
_cell.length_b   1.000
_cell.length_c   1.000
_cell.angle_alpha   90.00
_cell.angle_beta   90.00
_cell.angle_gamma   90.00
#
_symmetry.space_group_name_H-M   'P 1'
#
loop_
_entity.id
_entity.type
_entity.pdbx_description
1 polymer ?
#
loop_
_entity_poly.entity_id
_entity_poly.type
_entity_poly.pdbx_seq_one_letter_code
_entity_poly.pdbx_strand_id
1 'polypeptide(L)' 'MIECTDIYSIDELTREFSITARTLYYYEEEGVLVPFRLGDMRFYAPTDHHKLKTDIKC' A
#
# COMPACT_ATOMS: atom_id res chain seq x y z
N MET A 1 15.30 10.33 14.28
CA MET A 1 15.43 10.29 12.81
C MET A 1 14.31 9.39 12.31
N ILE A 2 13.31 9.92 11.63
CA ILE A 2 12.29 9.10 10.98
C ILE A 2 12.77 8.97 9.54
N GLU A 3 13.17 7.76 9.14
CA GLU A 3 13.43 7.44 7.74
C GLU A 3 12.08 7.45 7.01
N CYS A 4 11.68 8.62 6.49
CA CYS A 4 10.49 8.77 5.64
C CYS A 4 10.88 8.72 4.16
N THR A 5 11.53 7.64 3.72
CA THR A 5 11.90 7.50 2.30
C THR A 5 11.35 6.24 1.64
N ASP A 6 10.67 5.39 2.40
CA ASP A 6 10.11 4.16 1.83
C ASP A 6 8.77 4.47 1.16
N ILE A 7 8.74 4.35 -0.16
CA ILE A 7 7.53 4.42 -0.95
C ILE A 7 7.34 3.03 -1.55
N TYR A 8 6.13 2.49 -1.45
CA TYR A 8 5.83 1.15 -1.95
C TYR A 8 5.00 1.23 -3.22
N SER A 9 5.33 0.41 -4.21
CA SER A 9 4.51 0.17 -5.40
C SER A 9 3.48 -0.93 -5.15
N ILE A 10 2.51 -1.06 -6.07
CA ILE A 10 1.55 -2.19 -6.08
C ILE A 10 2.29 -3.52 -6.04
N ASP A 11 3.35 -3.67 -6.84
CA ASP A 11 4.10 -4.93 -6.96
C ASP A 11 4.82 -5.31 -5.67
N GLU A 12 5.38 -4.33 -4.94
CA GLU A 12 6.02 -4.56 -3.65
C GLU A 12 5.01 -5.01 -2.60
N LEU A 13 3.90 -4.29 -2.45
CA LEU A 13 2.87 -4.63 -1.46
C LEU A 13 2.19 -5.97 -1.75
N THR A 14 1.86 -6.25 -3.02
CA THR A 14 1.21 -7.51 -3.39
C THR A 14 2.11 -8.71 -3.11
N ARG A 15 3.42 -8.58 -3.36
CA ARG A 15 4.40 -9.63 -3.05
C ARG A 15 4.61 -9.79 -1.54
N GLU A 16 4.79 -8.69 -0.81
CA GLU A 16 5.05 -8.72 0.62
C GLU A 16 3.90 -9.34 1.40
N PHE A 17 2.67 -8.89 1.15
CA PHE A 17 1.48 -9.36 1.88
C PHE A 17 0.81 -10.59 1.25
N SER A 18 1.36 -11.10 0.12
CA SER A 18 0.76 -12.19 -0.65
C SER A 18 -0.71 -11.94 -1.02
N ILE A 19 -1.04 -10.69 -1.34
CA ILE A 19 -2.37 -10.24 -1.75
C ILE A 19 -2.41 -9.87 -3.22
N THR A 20 -3.63 -9.71 -3.74
CA THR A 20 -3.82 -9.25 -5.11
C THR A 20 -3.92 -7.73 -5.19
N ALA A 21 -3.65 -7.15 -6.36
CA ALA A 21 -3.92 -5.72 -6.60
C ALA A 21 -5.41 -5.37 -6.41
N ARG A 22 -6.32 -6.33 -6.58
CA ARG A 22 -7.75 -6.16 -6.29
C ARG A 22 -8.01 -5.91 -4.80
N THR A 23 -7.23 -6.53 -3.92
CA THR A 23 -7.30 -6.27 -2.47
C THR A 23 -6.87 -4.85 -2.15
N LEU A 24 -5.79 -4.36 -2.76
CA LEU A 24 -5.37 -2.97 -2.61
C LEU A 24 -6.44 -2.00 -3.12
N TYR A 25 -7.05 -2.29 -4.27
CA TYR A 25 -8.16 -1.49 -4.81
C TYR A 25 -9.35 -1.42 -3.85
N TYR A 26 -9.73 -2.54 -3.22
CA TYR A 26 -10.79 -2.55 -2.21
C TYR A 26 -10.48 -1.59 -1.05
N TYR A 27 -9.25 -1.62 -0.51
CA TYR A 27 -8.86 -0.70 0.57
C TYR A 27 -8.71 0.75 0.12
N GLU A 28 -8.40 1.01 -1.15
CA GLU A 28 -8.48 2.36 -1.73
C GLU A 28 -9.92 2.86 -1.80
N GLU A 29 -10.87 2.01 -2.24
CA GLU A 29 -12.30 2.35 -2.31
C GLU A 29 -12.91 2.61 -0.92
N GLU A 30 -12.50 1.82 0.09
CA GLU A 30 -12.91 2.04 1.48
C GLU A 30 -12.20 3.25 2.14
N GLY A 31 -11.26 3.89 1.44
CA GLY A 31 -10.51 5.05 1.95
C GLY A 31 -9.46 4.71 3.02
N VAL A 32 -9.15 3.42 3.20
CA VAL A 32 -8.12 2.96 4.13
C VAL A 32 -6.73 3.27 3.60
N LEU A 33 -6.49 3.05 2.30
CA LEU A 33 -5.25 3.44 1.62
C LEU A 33 -5.48 4.69 0.78
N VAL A 34 -4.50 5.59 0.78
CA VAL A 34 -4.54 6.82 -0.04
C VAL A 34 -3.24 6.94 -0.83
N PRO A 35 -3.09 6.19 -1.94
CA PRO A 35 -1.90 6.26 -2.75
C PRO A 35 -1.79 7.59 -3.47
N PHE A 36 -0.56 8.06 -3.67
CA PHE A 36 -0.29 9.12 -4.61
C PHE A 36 -0.02 8.54 -6.00
N ARG A 37 -0.35 9.33 -7.03
CA ARG A 37 -0.16 8.92 -8.43
C ARG A 37 0.99 9.70 -9.03
N LEU A 38 1.88 8.99 -9.70
CA LEU A 38 2.93 9.58 -10.53
C LEU A 38 2.81 8.94 -11.93
N GLY A 39 2.16 9.67 -12.83
CA GLY A 39 1.68 9.12 -14.09
C GLY A 39 0.62 8.04 -13.85
N ASP A 40 0.80 6.88 -14.49
CA ASP A 40 -0.10 5.73 -14.35
C ASP A 40 0.21 4.84 -13.14
N MET A 41 1.33 5.10 -12.45
CA MET A 41 1.76 4.33 -11.30
C MET A 41 1.16 4.86 -10.00
N ARG A 42 0.77 3.94 -9.12
CA ARG A 42 0.33 4.20 -7.75
C ARG A 42 1.45 3.87 -6.78
N PHE A 43 1.59 4.74 -5.80
CA PHE A 43 2.61 4.66 -4.77
C PHE A 43 1.97 4.85 -3.41
N TYR A 44 2.35 4.00 -2.47
CA TYR A 44 1.79 3.93 -1.12
C TYR A 44 2.82 4.42 -0.12
N ALA A 45 2.37 5.20 0.85
CA ALA A 45 3.23 5.73 1.90
C ALA A 45 3.52 4.66 2.95
N PRO A 46 4.55 4.84 3.81
CA PRO A 46 4.78 3.95 4.94
C PRO A 46 3.54 3.80 5.83
N THR A 47 2.72 4.83 5.96
CA THR A 47 1.48 4.76 6.74
C THR A 47 0.46 3.79 6.15
N ASP A 48 0.38 3.68 4.83
CA ASP A 48 -0.51 2.74 4.14
C ASP A 48 -0.01 1.30 4.31
N HIS A 49 1.31 1.10 4.21
CA HIS A 49 1.97 -0.16 4.50
C HIS A 49 1.67 -0.65 5.93
N HIS A 50 1.81 0.22 6.93
CA HIS A 50 1.52 -0.12 8.33
C HIS A 50 0.05 -0.51 8.56
N LYS A 51 -0.90 0.13 7.86
CA LYS A 51 -2.32 -0.26 7.90
C LYS A 51 -2.51 -1.66 7.35
N LEU A 52 -1.95 -1.94 6.16
CA LEU A 52 -2.02 -3.27 5.55
C LEU A 52 -1.43 -4.34 6.45
N LYS A 53 -0.29 -4.07 7.08
CA LYS A 53 0.34 -4.99 8.05
C LYS A 53 -0.53 -5.27 9.29
N THR A 54 -1.39 -4.33 9.66
CA THR A 54 -2.29 -4.49 10.81
C THR A 54 -3.56 -5.25 10.44
N ASP A 55 -4.12 -4.94 9.27
CA ASP A 55 -5.41 -5.47 8.80
C ASP A 55 -5.27 -6.85 8.15
N ILE A 56 -4.19 -7.06 7.39
CA ILE A 56 -3.88 -8.32 6.73
C ILE A 56 -3.06 -9.14 7.71
N LYS A 57 -3.77 -9.99 8.47
CA LYS A 57 -3.13 -11.03 9.27
C LYS A 57 -2.70 -12.18 8.35
N CYS A 58 -1.43 -12.56 8.46
CA CYS A 58 -0.93 -13.84 7.99
C CYS A 58 -1.68 -15.00 8.66
#